data_AF-A0A2V6WE47-F1
#
_entry.id   AF-A0A2V6WE47-F1
#
_cell.length_a   1.000
_cell.length_b   1.000
_cell.length_c   1.000
_cell.angle_alpha   90.00
_cell.angle_beta   90.00
_cell.angle_gamma   90.00
#
_symmetry.space_group_name_H-M   'P 1'
#
loop_
_entity.id
_entity.type
_entity.pdbx_description
1 polymer ?
#
loop_
_entity_poly.entity_id
_entity_poly.type
_entity_poly.pdbx_seq_one_letter_code
_entity_poly.pdbx_strand_id
1 'polypeptide(L)'
;MSPRHPQFTSEQLAEVRRLQGLYPDARGALLPVLHLAQEVFGYISEEVEEYVAGLFGLAPAPVHEVVTFYTMYFREPKGRHVVSVCHN
;
A
#
# COMPACT_ATOMS: atom_id res chain seq x y z
N MET A 1 16.99 -8.54 -8.79
CA MET A 1 16.13 -9.70 -8.45
C MET A 1 14.72 -9.18 -8.30
N SER A 2 13.99 -9.01 -9.41
CA SER A 2 12.57 -8.65 -9.40
C SER A 2 11.78 -9.87 -8.93
N PRO A 3 11.03 -9.84 -7.83
CA PRO A 3 10.28 -11.00 -7.40
C PRO A 3 8.80 -10.83 -7.75
N ARG A 4 8.19 -11.92 -8.24
CA ARG A 4 6.80 -12.34 -7.97
C ARG A 4 5.75 -11.22 -7.89
N HIS A 5 4.83 -11.24 -8.86
CA HIS A 5 3.59 -10.47 -8.83
C HIS A 5 3.02 -10.35 -7.40
N PRO A 6 2.78 -9.12 -6.91
CA PRO A 6 2.32 -8.90 -5.55
C PRO A 6 0.95 -9.55 -5.36
N GLN A 7 0.84 -10.39 -4.35
CA GLN A 7 -0.39 -11.10 -4.04
C GLN A 7 -0.50 -11.26 -2.53
N PHE A 8 -1.65 -10.85 -1.99
CA PHE A 8 -1.97 -11.07 -0.58
C PHE A 8 -2.38 -12.53 -0.34
N THR A 9 -2.05 -13.04 0.84
CA THR A 9 -2.59 -14.31 1.34
C THR A 9 -4.09 -14.19 1.63
N SER A 10 -4.78 -15.31 1.83
CA SER A 10 -6.20 -15.32 2.20
C SER A 10 -6.49 -14.55 3.49
N GLU A 11 -5.58 -14.61 4.46
CA GLU A 11 -5.64 -13.88 5.73
C GLU A 11 -5.48 -12.37 5.51
N GLN A 12 -4.47 -11.95 4.74
CA GLN A 12 -4.26 -10.55 4.40
C GLN A 12 -5.44 -9.97 3.60
N LEU A 13 -6.03 -10.75 2.70
CA LEU A 13 -7.25 -10.34 2.00
C LEU A 13 -8.46 -10.22 2.93
N ALA A 14 -8.54 -11.03 3.99
CA ALA A 14 -9.57 -10.86 5.02
C ALA A 14 -9.36 -9.56 5.80
N GLU A 15 -8.11 -9.20 6.08
CA GLU A 15 -7.77 -7.93 6.72
C GLU A 15 -8.09 -6.73 5.81
N VAL A 16 -7.79 -6.80 4.51
CA VAL A 16 -8.20 -5.77 3.53
C VAL A 16 -9.70 -5.56 3.56
N ARG A 17 -10.50 -6.64 3.55
CA ARG A 17 -11.97 -6.55 3.64
C ARG A 17 -12.43 -5.94 4.96
N ARG A 18 -11.77 -6.30 6.07
CA ARG A 18 -12.05 -5.71 7.39
C ARG A 18 -11.80 -4.21 7.38
N LEU A 19 -10.66 -3.77 6.83
CA LEU A 19 -10.29 -2.35 6.69
C LEU A 19 -11.28 -1.59 5.80
N GLN A 20 -11.66 -2.15 4.65
CA GLN A 20 -12.68 -1.57 3.77
C GLN A 20 -14.02 -1.38 4.50
N GLY A 21 -14.42 -2.36 5.33
CA GLY A 21 -15.66 -2.30 6.11
C GLY A 21 -15.68 -1.25 7.23
N LEU A 22 -14.55 -0.63 7.58
CA LEU A 22 -14.51 0.47 8.55
C LEU A 22 -15.01 1.80 7.96
N TYR A 23 -15.19 1.88 6.65
CA TYR A 23 -15.57 3.08 5.94
C TYR A 23 -16.92 2.90 5.21
N PRO A 24 -17.77 3.93 5.15
CA PRO A 24 -18.98 3.90 4.34
C PRO A 24 -18.69 3.73 2.84
N ASP A 25 -17.57 4.30 2.37
CA ASP A 25 -17.01 4.07 1.04
C ASP A 25 -15.68 3.33 1.21
N ALA A 26 -15.55 2.16 0.58
CA ALA A 26 -14.35 1.35 0.61
C ALA A 26 -13.10 2.14 0.20
N ARG A 27 -13.20 3.15 -0.68
CA ARG A 27 -12.07 4.01 -1.08
C ARG A 27 -11.41 4.72 0.10
N GLY A 28 -12.15 4.97 1.18
CA GLY A 28 -11.60 5.53 2.42
C GLY A 28 -10.53 4.66 3.08
N ALA A 29 -10.52 3.35 2.78
CA ALA A 29 -9.53 2.41 3.27
C ALA A 29 -8.24 2.34 2.44
N LEU A 30 -8.07 3.19 1.42
CA LEU A 30 -6.88 3.13 0.55
C LEU A 30 -5.57 3.32 1.34
N LEU A 31 -5.51 4.30 2.23
CA LEU A 31 -4.33 4.56 3.06
C LEU A 31 -3.95 3.38 3.98
N PRO A 32 -4.86 2.84 4.81
CA PRO A 32 -4.52 1.70 5.66
C PRO A 32 -4.20 0.44 4.86
N VAL A 33 -4.82 0.22 3.69
CA VAL A 33 -4.47 -0.92 2.81
C VAL A 33 -3.10 -0.74 2.16
N LEU A 34 -2.71 0.47 1.77
CA LEU A 34 -1.35 0.77 1.31
C LEU A 34 -0.32 0.58 2.43
N HIS A 35 -0.69 0.90 3.67
CA HIS A 35 0.17 0.64 4.82
C HIS A 35 0.42 -0.87 5.01
N LEU A 36 -0.65 -1.67 4.99
CA LEU A 36 -0.55 -3.14 5.00
C LEU A 36 0.28 -3.66 3.83
N ALA A 37 0.08 -3.14 2.61
CA ALA A 37 0.85 -3.53 1.44
C ALA A 37 2.35 -3.30 1.64
N GLN A 38 2.74 -2.15 2.21
CA GLN A 38 4.14 -1.86 2.50
C GLN A 38 4.72 -2.81 3.56
N GLU A 39 3.97 -3.16 4.61
CA GLU A 39 4.42 -4.12 5.62
C GLU A 39 4.66 -5.52 5.03
N VAL A 40 3.80 -5.94 4.11
CA VAL A 40 3.86 -7.27 3.49
C VAL A 40 4.92 -7.36 2.41
N PHE A 41 5.01 -6.36 1.53
CA PHE A 41 5.90 -6.37 0.36
C PHE A 41 7.23 -5.63 0.60
N GLY A 42 7.34 -4.91 1.73
CA GLY A 42 8.52 -4.14 2.15
C GLY A 42 8.56 -2.71 1.60
N TYR A 43 7.99 -2.47 0.42
CA TYR A 43 7.86 -1.16 -0.22
C TYR A 43 6.74 -1.21 -1.26
N ILE A 44 6.28 -0.05 -1.74
CA ILE A 44 5.21 0.09 -2.71
C ILE A 44 5.82 0.28 -4.12
N SER A 45 6.00 -0.82 -4.85
CA SER A 45 6.38 -0.77 -6.27
C SER A 45 5.18 -0.42 -7.16
N GLU A 46 5.43 -0.07 -8.42
CA GLU A 46 4.36 0.13 -9.42
C GLU A 46 3.43 -1.09 -9.53
N GLU A 47 3.97 -2.31 -9.50
CA GLU A 47 3.17 -3.54 -9.49
C GLU A 47 2.26 -3.65 -8.25
N VAL A 48 2.72 -3.17 -7.09
CA VAL A 48 1.92 -3.13 -5.86
C VAL A 48 0.83 -2.08 -5.98
N GLU A 49 1.12 -0.92 -6.56
CA GLU A 49 0.11 0.12 -6.84
C GLU A 49 -0.99 -0.41 -7.76
N GLU A 50 -0.64 -1.09 -8.84
CA GLU A 50 -1.59 -1.72 -9.77
C GLU A 50 -2.45 -2.79 -9.07
N TYR A 51 -1.81 -3.65 -8.28
CA TYR A 51 -2.52 -4.69 -7.53
C TYR A 51 -3.51 -4.10 -6.53
N VAL A 52 -3.08 -3.09 -5.75
CA VAL A 52 -3.96 -2.39 -4.80
C VAL A 52 -5.08 -1.67 -5.54
N ALA A 53 -4.80 -1.00 -6.65
CA ALA A 53 -5.84 -0.35 -7.47
C ALA A 53 -6.93 -1.35 -7.90
N GLY A 54 -6.53 -2.57 -8.28
CA GLY A 54 -7.45 -3.66 -8.60
C GLY A 54 -8.38 -4.05 -7.44
N LEU A 55 -7.90 -4.04 -6.19
CA LEU A 55 -8.71 -4.34 -5.00
C LEU A 55 -9.80 -3.29 -4.72
N PHE A 56 -9.63 -2.08 -5.24
CA PHE A 56 -10.59 -0.98 -5.11
C PHE A 56 -11.36 -0.69 -6.41
N GLY A 57 -11.08 -1.42 -7.50
CA GLY A 57 -11.66 -1.14 -8.82
C GLY A 57 -11.29 0.24 -9.35
N LEU A 58 -10.09 0.73 -9.02
CA LEU A 58 -9.57 2.04 -9.43
C LEU A 58 -8.57 1.87 -10.57
N ALA A 59 -8.32 2.97 -11.29
CA ALA A 59 -7.12 3.07 -12.11
C ALA A 59 -5.87 3.17 -11.21
N PRO A 60 -4.67 2.79 -11.69
CA PRO A 60 -3.44 2.94 -10.93
C PRO A 60 -3.09 4.40 -10.60
N ALA A 61 -3.44 5.36 -11.45
CA ALA A 61 -3.05 6.77 -11.30
C ALA A 61 -3.47 7.40 -9.95
N PRO A 62 -4.73 7.27 -9.47
CA PRO A 62 -5.11 7.70 -8.13
C PRO A 62 -4.28 7.08 -6.99
N VAL A 63 -3.88 5.81 -7.13
CA VAL A 63 -3.03 5.14 -6.13
C VAL A 63 -1.63 5.74 -6.16
N HIS A 64 -1.09 5.96 -7.35
CA HIS A 64 0.19 6.61 -7.56
C HIS A 64 0.23 8.02 -6.93
N GLU A 65 -0.82 8.82 -7.13
CA GLU A 65 -0.95 10.15 -6.53
C GLU A 65 -0.87 10.08 -4.99
N VAL A 66 -1.56 9.13 -4.36
CA VAL A 66 -1.53 8.93 -2.90
C VAL A 66 -0.15 8.49 -2.43
N VAL A 67 0.48 7.52 -3.10
CA VAL A 67 1.79 6.97 -2.72
C VAL A 67 2.89 8.03 -2.88
N THR A 68 2.79 8.89 -3.89
CA THR A 68 3.75 9.98 -4.09
C THR A 68 3.51 11.17 -3.17
N PHE A 69 2.26 11.42 -2.76
CA PHE A 69 1.90 12.50 -1.84
C PHE A 69 2.35 12.23 -0.40
N TYR A 70 2.15 11.01 0.11
CA TYR A 70 2.51 10.66 1.48
C TYR A 70 3.92 10.07 1.57
N THR A 71 4.84 10.80 2.19
CA THR A 71 6.26 10.41 2.36
C THR A 71 6.49 9.13 3.17
N MET A 72 5.47 8.64 3.88
CA MET A 72 5.51 7.40 4.66
C MET A 72 5.51 6.13 3.78
N TYR A 73 5.12 6.26 2.51
CA TYR A 73 5.18 5.16 1.55
C TYR A 73 6.51 5.20 0.79
N PHE A 74 7.32 4.17 0.98
CA PHE A 74 8.58 3.98 0.27
C PHE A 74 8.29 3.32 -1.07
N ARG A 75 8.73 3.95 -2.15
CA ARG A 75 8.60 3.40 -3.52
C ARG A 75 9.79 2.56 -3.98
N GLU A 76 10.78 2.41 -3.10
CA GLU A 76 12.01 1.68 -3.32
C GLU A 76 12.42 0.98 -2.01
N PRO A 77 13.19 -0.11 -2.07
CA PRO A 77 13.66 -0.79 -0.88
C PRO A 77 14.41 0.16 0.07
N LYS A 78 14.02 0.18 1.35
CA LYS A 78 14.74 0.89 2.40
C LYS A 78 15.53 -0.08 3.27
N GLY A 79 16.48 0.47 4.03
CA GLY A 79 17.23 -0.29 5.02
C GLY A 79 16.32 -0.84 6.12
N ARG A 80 16.81 -1.83 6.87
CA ARG A 80 16.07 -2.47 7.97
C ARG A 80 15.56 -1.50 9.03
N HIS A 81 16.26 -0.38 9.23
CA HIS A 81 15.87 0.66 10.16
C HIS A 81 15.75 1.98 9.41
N VAL A 82 14.57 2.57 9.43
CA VAL A 82 14.33 3.93 8.96
C VAL A 82 14.33 4.84 10.19
N VAL A 83 15.30 5.74 10.27
CA VAL A 83 15.41 6.72 11.36
C VAL A 83 15.00 8.08 10.83
N SER A 84 13.86 8.58 11.31
CA SER A 84 13.36 9.91 10.97
C SER A 84 13.60 10.86 12.14
N VAL A 85 14.35 11.94 11.89
CA VAL A 85 14.68 12.96 12.90
C VAL A 85 13.87 14.21 12.60
N CYS A 86 13.02 14.64 13.55
CA CYS A 86 12.35 15.93 13.46
C CYS A 86 13.39 17.05 13.60
N HIS A 87 13.33 18.05 12.71
CA HIS A 87 14.29 19.15 12.69
C HIS A 87 13.63 20.54 12.62
N ASN A 88 12.33 20.63 12.93
CA ASN A 88 11.52 21.85 12.90
C ASN A 88 10.85 22.10 14.25
#